data_AF-A0A7S1LDZ1-F1
#
_entry.id   AF-A0A7S1LDZ1-F1
#
_cell.length_a   1.000
_cell.length_b   1.000
_cell.length_c   1.000
_cell.angle_alpha   90.00
_cell.angle_beta   90.00
_cell.angle_gamma   90.00
#
_symmetry.space_group_name_H-M   'P 1'
#
loop_
_entity.id
_entity.type
_entity.pdbx_description
1 polymer ?
#
loop_
_entity_poly.entity_id
_entity_poly.type
_entity_poly.pdbx_seq_one_letter_code
_entity_poly.pdbx_strand_id
1 'polypeptide(L)'
;APGHPIAAAVKEITDARRALQKLHTSRSFATPVGDPTGADRTAAVTSAVAVVRPAFSFLGTATGRIFASRPNLQTMTPAERRCIAAPPGALIATLDYRQVELRVLAALSNDERLAAALATADVISEVA
;
A
#
# COMPACT_ATOMS: atom_id res chain seq x y z
N ALA A 1 -10.21 31.16 -5.00
CA ALA A 1 -10.52 30.92 -3.57
C ALA A 1 -10.17 29.47 -3.21
N PRO A 2 -9.49 29.21 -2.08
CA PRO A 2 -9.23 27.86 -1.59
C PRO A 2 -10.56 27.26 -1.13
N GLY A 3 -11.12 26.31 -1.91
CA GLY A 3 -12.42 25.71 -1.62
C GLY A 3 -13.25 25.33 -2.84
N HIS A 4 -12.81 25.65 -4.07
CA HIS A 4 -13.55 25.24 -5.27
C HIS A 4 -13.40 23.72 -5.48
N PRO A 5 -14.49 22.95 -5.63
CA PRO A 5 -14.45 21.47 -5.70
C PRO A 5 -13.55 20.94 -6.84
N ILE A 6 -13.45 21.70 -7.93
CA ILE A 6 -12.56 21.40 -9.06
C ILE A 6 -11.07 21.42 -8.65
N ALA A 7 -10.64 22.33 -7.77
CA ALA A 7 -9.25 22.40 -7.34
C ALA A 7 -8.86 21.19 -6.47
N ALA A 8 -9.78 20.68 -5.66
CA ALA A 8 -9.59 19.45 -4.89
C ALA A 8 -9.49 18.22 -5.81
N ALA A 9 -10.39 18.11 -6.80
CA ALA A 9 -10.37 17.03 -7.79
C ALA A 9 -9.09 17.03 -8.64
N VAL A 10 -8.64 18.20 -9.11
CA VAL A 10 -7.38 18.33 -9.87
C VAL A 10 -6.17 17.92 -9.02
N LYS A 11 -6.15 18.29 -7.74
CA LYS A 11 -5.10 17.87 -6.80
C LYS A 11 -5.11 16.35 -6.61
N GLU A 12 -6.28 15.75 -6.40
CA GLU A 12 -6.44 14.30 -6.25
C GLU A 12 -5.98 13.53 -7.50
N ILE A 13 -6.35 13.99 -8.70
CA ILE A 13 -5.90 13.42 -9.97
C ILE A 13 -4.37 13.55 -10.12
N THR A 14 -3.81 14.69 -9.74
CA THR A 14 -2.35 14.92 -9.83
C THR A 14 -1.57 14.05 -8.84
N ASP A 15 -2.09 13.89 -7.62
CA ASP A 15 -1.51 13.04 -6.58
C ASP A 15 -1.57 11.55 -7.00
N ALA A 16 -2.71 11.11 -7.55
CA ALA A 16 -2.87 9.76 -8.10
C ALA A 16 -1.93 9.50 -9.29
N ARG A 17 -1.77 10.48 -10.20
CA ARG A 17 -0.82 10.36 -11.33
C ARG A 17 0.63 10.24 -10.85
N ARG A 18 1.02 11.02 -9.85
CA ARG A 18 2.37 10.96 -9.26
C ARG A 18 2.60 9.61 -8.57
N ALA A 19 1.60 9.09 -7.87
CA ALA A 19 1.63 7.76 -7.25
C ALA A 19 1.82 6.66 -8.31
N LEU A 20 1.03 6.68 -9.39
CA LEU A 20 1.15 5.73 -10.50
C LEU A 20 2.53 5.79 -11.18
N GLN A 21 3.08 7.00 -11.37
CA GLN A 21 4.41 7.15 -11.99
C GLN A 21 5.54 6.52 -11.15
N LYS A 22 5.45 6.56 -9.82
CA LYS A 22 6.39 5.85 -8.95
C LYS A 22 6.25 4.33 -9.06
N LEU A 23 5.02 3.83 -9.20
CA LEU A 23 4.73 2.41 -9.39
C LEU A 23 5.17 1.89 -10.77
N HIS A 24 5.21 2.75 -11.79
CA HIS A 24 5.64 2.41 -13.16
C HIS A 24 7.18 2.26 -13.34
N THR A 25 7.98 2.37 -12.29
CA THR A 25 9.46 2.31 -12.35
C THR A 25 10.05 0.91 -12.60
N SER A 26 9.27 -0.03 -13.13
CA SER A 26 9.76 -1.35 -13.57
C SER A 26 9.19 -1.67 -14.94
N ARG A 27 10.03 -1.53 -15.98
CA ARG A 27 9.73 -1.92 -17.37
C ARG A 27 9.43 -3.42 -17.45
N SER A 28 8.15 -3.78 -17.32
CA SER A 28 7.54 -4.94 -17.98
C SER A 28 6.03 -4.82 -17.75
N PHE A 29 5.34 -4.12 -18.66
CA PHE A 29 3.88 -4.19 -18.71
C PHE A 29 3.53 -5.53 -19.35
N ALA A 30 2.79 -6.36 -18.62
CA ALA A 30 2.07 -7.47 -19.22
C ALA A 30 1.10 -6.90 -20.28
N THR A 31 1.05 -7.58 -21.42
CA THR A 31 0.21 -7.26 -22.58
C THR A 31 -1.24 -6.96 -22.15
N PRO A 32 -1.91 -5.95 -22.72
CA PRO A 32 -3.31 -5.70 -22.46
C PRO A 32 -4.12 -6.96 -22.82
N VAL A 33 -4.98 -7.41 -21.91
CA VAL A 33 -6.04 -8.36 -22.25
C VAL A 33 -7.19 -7.52 -22.82
N GLY A 34 -7.28 -7.45 -24.16
CA GLY A 34 -8.38 -6.77 -24.86
C GLY A 34 -8.18 -6.73 -26.38
N ASP A 35 -9.20 -7.16 -27.13
CA ASP A 35 -9.31 -7.29 -28.59
C ASP A 35 -8.90 -6.00 -29.36
N PRO A 36 -8.05 -6.08 -30.41
CA PRO A 36 -7.55 -4.91 -31.14
C PRO A 36 -8.51 -4.31 -32.20
N THR A 37 -9.78 -4.68 -32.26
CA THR A 37 -10.70 -4.16 -33.31
C THR A 37 -11.89 -3.37 -32.75
N GLY A 38 -11.78 -2.03 -32.73
CA GLY A 38 -12.94 -1.16 -32.49
C GLY A 38 -12.58 0.29 -32.20
N ALA A 39 -13.06 1.20 -33.03
CA ALA A 39 -12.73 2.62 -33.05
C ALA A 39 -13.36 3.43 -31.90
N ASP A 40 -12.54 4.11 -31.10
CA ASP A 40 -12.82 5.45 -30.55
C ASP A 40 -11.51 6.09 -30.04
N ARG A 41 -11.01 7.12 -30.75
CA ARG A 41 -9.76 7.81 -30.38
C ARG A 41 -9.96 8.91 -29.32
N THR A 42 -11.13 8.96 -28.69
CA THR A 42 -11.44 9.88 -27.58
C THR A 42 -11.36 9.20 -26.20
N ALA A 43 -11.12 7.88 -26.15
CA ALA A 43 -11.06 7.07 -24.93
C ALA A 43 -9.64 6.88 -24.34
N ALA A 44 -8.69 7.77 -24.65
CA ALA A 44 -7.27 7.64 -24.30
C ALA A 44 -6.93 7.90 -22.81
N VAL A 45 -7.95 7.88 -21.93
CA VAL A 45 -7.80 7.75 -20.47
C VAL A 45 -8.54 6.51 -19.99
N THR A 46 -8.52 5.43 -20.78
CA THR A 46 -8.84 4.11 -20.24
C THR A 46 -7.61 3.66 -19.47
N SER A 47 -7.66 3.86 -18.16
CA SER A 47 -6.71 3.34 -17.19
C SER A 47 -6.37 1.88 -17.52
N ALA A 48 -5.17 1.62 -18.04
CA ALA A 48 -4.64 0.28 -18.02
C ALA A 48 -4.52 -0.09 -16.53
N VAL A 49 -5.43 -0.92 -16.04
CA VAL A 49 -5.34 -1.52 -14.71
C VAL A 49 -4.14 -2.46 -14.78
N ALA A 50 -2.98 -1.95 -14.42
CA ALA A 50 -1.73 -2.71 -14.45
C ALA A 50 -1.60 -3.50 -13.15
N VAL A 51 -1.27 -4.79 -13.28
CA VAL A 51 -0.92 -5.62 -12.12
C VAL A 51 0.45 -5.18 -11.61
N VAL A 52 0.51 -4.72 -10.37
CA VAL A 52 1.77 -4.32 -9.72
C VAL A 52 2.49 -5.57 -9.21
N ARG A 53 3.75 -5.76 -9.63
CA ARG A 53 4.58 -6.93 -9.28
C ARG A 53 5.84 -6.51 -8.52
N PRO A 54 5.77 -6.30 -7.19
CA PRO A 54 6.94 -5.98 -6.40
C PRO A 54 7.90 -7.17 -6.31
N ALA A 55 9.19 -6.88 -6.19
CA ALA A 55 10.22 -7.85 -5.87
C ALA A 55 10.49 -7.85 -4.35
N PHE A 56 10.29 -9.00 -3.71
CA PHE A 56 10.56 -9.19 -2.29
C PHE A 56 11.94 -9.81 -2.08
N SER A 57 12.72 -9.25 -1.15
CA SER A 57 13.97 -9.80 -0.67
C SER A 57 13.83 -10.24 0.77
N PHE A 58 14.23 -11.48 1.06
CA PHE A 58 14.14 -12.11 2.39
C PHE A 58 15.46 -12.03 3.17
N LEU A 59 16.58 -11.76 2.50
CA LEU A 59 17.93 -11.79 3.08
C LEU A 59 18.61 -10.40 3.10
N GLY A 60 17.83 -9.33 2.93
CA GLY A 60 18.35 -7.98 2.70
C GLY A 60 18.57 -7.12 3.94
N THR A 61 18.11 -7.54 5.12
CA THR A 61 18.20 -6.74 6.35
C THR A 61 18.83 -7.51 7.49
N ALA A 62 19.62 -6.83 8.34
CA ALA A 62 20.31 -7.45 9.48
C ALA A 62 19.34 -8.07 10.51
N THR A 63 18.12 -7.54 10.60
CA THR A 63 17.07 -7.99 11.52
C THR A 63 16.14 -9.04 10.92
N GLY A 64 16.34 -9.44 9.65
CA GLY A 64 15.51 -10.43 8.96
C GLY A 64 14.16 -9.90 8.45
N ARG A 65 13.91 -8.58 8.51
CA ARG A 65 12.73 -7.97 7.86
C ARG A 65 12.79 -8.17 6.35
N ILE A 66 11.67 -8.59 5.77
CA ILE A 66 11.45 -8.61 4.32
C ILE A 66 11.53 -7.17 3.81
N PHE A 67 12.12 -6.96 2.63
CA PHE A 67 12.10 -5.67 1.94
C PHE A 67 11.49 -5.79 0.54
N ALA A 68 10.66 -4.82 0.14
CA ALA A 68 10.02 -4.76 -1.17
C ALA A 68 10.66 -3.68 -2.05
N SER A 69 10.93 -4.00 -3.31
CA SER A 69 11.48 -3.09 -4.30
C SER A 69 10.79 -3.26 -5.65
N ARG A 70 10.94 -2.28 -6.54
CA ARG A 70 10.49 -2.39 -7.95
C ARG A 70 9.00 -2.82 -8.12
N PRO A 71 8.02 -2.06 -7.59
CA PRO A 71 8.13 -0.87 -6.73
C PRO A 71 8.12 -1.21 -5.23
N ASN A 72 8.54 -0.27 -4.38
CA ASN A 72 8.47 -0.44 -2.93
C ASN A 72 7.02 -0.24 -2.45
N LEU A 73 6.36 -1.34 -2.04
CA LEU A 73 5.01 -1.30 -1.49
C LEU A 73 4.95 -1.15 0.05
N GLN A 74 6.09 -1.23 0.73
CA GLN A 74 6.13 -1.16 2.20
C GLN A 74 6.03 0.28 2.71
N THR A 75 6.53 1.24 1.96
CA THR A 75 6.57 2.67 2.35
C THR A 75 5.55 3.50 1.58
N MET A 76 4.42 2.91 1.19
CA MET A 76 3.39 3.62 0.44
C MET A 76 2.69 4.66 1.32
N THR A 77 2.55 5.86 0.77
CA THR A 77 1.73 6.92 1.34
C THR A 77 0.24 6.57 1.29
N PRO A 78 -0.62 7.18 2.13
CA PRO A 78 -2.06 6.97 2.07
C PRO A 78 -2.66 7.25 0.67
N ALA A 79 -2.15 8.25 -0.05
CA ALA A 79 -2.59 8.56 -1.41
C ALA A 79 -2.21 7.45 -2.40
N GLU A 80 -0.99 6.91 -2.32
CA GLU A 80 -0.54 5.80 -3.16
C GLU A 80 -1.35 4.52 -2.88
N ARG A 81 -1.68 4.23 -1.62
CA ARG A 81 -2.47 3.04 -1.25
C ARG A 81 -3.87 3.05 -1.87
N ARG A 82 -4.48 4.23 -2.07
CA ARG A 82 -5.79 4.36 -2.74
C ARG A 82 -5.77 3.97 -4.22
N CYS A 83 -4.58 3.88 -4.83
CA CYS A 83 -4.42 3.45 -6.21
C CYS A 83 -4.40 1.91 -6.37
N ILE A 84 -4.35 1.15 -5.26
CA ILE A 84 -4.40 -0.31 -5.28
C ILE A 84 -5.86 -0.75 -5.08
N ALA A 85 -6.39 -1.50 -6.03
CA ALA A 85 -7.75 -2.01 -6.00
C ALA A 85 -7.77 -3.53 -6.18
N ALA A 86 -8.78 -4.18 -5.59
CA ALA A 86 -9.07 -5.59 -5.84
C ALA A 86 -9.55 -5.77 -7.29
N PRO A 87 -9.27 -6.91 -7.94
CA PRO A 87 -9.92 -7.23 -9.21
C PRO A 87 -11.43 -7.43 -9.01
N PRO A 88 -12.25 -7.36 -10.08
CA PRO A 88 -13.68 -7.60 -10.00
C PRO A 88 -14.01 -8.94 -9.32
N GLY A 89 -14.97 -8.93 -8.38
CA GLY A 89 -15.37 -10.11 -7.62
C GLY A 89 -14.47 -10.46 -6.43
N ALA A 90 -13.45 -9.64 -6.13
CA ALA A 90 -12.57 -9.83 -4.98
C ALA A 90 -12.57 -8.62 -4.04
N LEU A 91 -12.04 -8.83 -2.82
CA LEU A 91 -11.81 -7.80 -1.82
C LEU A 91 -10.35 -7.85 -1.34
N ILE A 92 -9.82 -6.71 -0.93
CA ILE A 92 -8.53 -6.63 -0.22
C ILE A 92 -8.82 -6.58 1.28
N ALA A 93 -8.25 -7.52 2.04
CA ALA A 93 -8.22 -7.49 3.50
C ALA A 93 -6.82 -7.10 3.97
N THR A 94 -6.73 -6.15 4.90
CA THR A 94 -5.48 -5.75 5.54
C THR A 94 -5.47 -6.27 6.96
N LEU A 95 -4.39 -6.96 7.35
CA LEU A 95 -4.18 -7.44 8.70
C LEU A 95 -2.87 -6.85 9.22
N ASP A 96 -2.94 -6.21 10.38
CA ASP A 96 -1.79 -5.65 11.08
C ASP A 96 -1.75 -6.23 12.49
N TYR A 97 -0.57 -6.64 12.94
CA TYR A 97 -0.41 -7.18 14.27
C TYR A 97 -0.47 -6.05 15.29
N ARG A 98 -1.39 -6.17 16.25
CA ARG A 98 -1.49 -5.20 17.34
C ARG A 98 -0.23 -5.19 18.19
N GLN A 99 0.52 -4.09 18.11
CA GLN A 99 1.66 -3.78 18.97
C GLN A 99 2.69 -4.94 19.03
N VAL A 100 3.01 -5.52 17.85
CA VAL A 100 3.80 -6.75 17.76
C VAL A 100 5.15 -6.67 18.48
N GLU A 101 5.85 -5.53 18.37
CA GLU A 101 7.18 -5.37 18.97
C GLU A 101 7.11 -5.34 20.50
N LEU A 102 6.06 -4.76 21.09
CA LEU A 102 5.83 -4.80 22.55
C LEU A 102 5.45 -6.20 23.03
N ARG A 103 4.70 -6.96 22.24
CA ARG A 103 4.37 -8.36 22.56
C ARG A 103 5.61 -9.25 22.53
N VAL A 104 6.48 -9.05 21.54
CA VAL A 104 7.78 -9.74 21.48
C VAL A 104 8.64 -9.33 22.68
N LEU A 105 8.68 -8.04 23.03
CA LEU A 105 9.41 -7.56 24.20
C LEU A 105 8.91 -8.23 25.49
N ALA A 106 7.60 -8.27 25.74
CA ALA A 106 7.02 -8.91 26.93
C ALA A 106 7.42 -10.39 27.05
N ALA A 107 7.45 -11.10 25.92
CA ALA A 107 7.87 -12.50 25.88
C ALA A 107 9.38 -12.67 26.15
N LEU A 108 10.22 -11.77 25.63
CA LEU A 108 11.68 -11.84 25.80
C LEU A 108 12.14 -11.34 27.18
N SER A 109 11.47 -10.35 27.75
CA SER A 109 11.77 -9.81 29.08
C SER A 109 11.17 -10.64 30.21
N ASN A 110 10.18 -11.49 29.90
CA ASN A 110 9.38 -12.22 30.87
C ASN A 110 8.68 -11.30 31.90
N ASP A 111 8.28 -10.11 31.45
CA ASP A 111 7.56 -9.14 32.28
C ASP A 111 6.05 -9.45 32.30
N GLU A 112 5.59 -10.02 33.41
CA GLU A 112 4.19 -10.41 33.60
C GLU A 112 3.24 -9.21 33.61
N ARG A 113 3.69 -8.03 34.05
CA ARG A 113 2.84 -6.82 34.08
C ARG A 113 2.63 -6.30 32.67
N LEU A 114 3.68 -6.28 31.86
CA LEU A 114 3.59 -5.89 30.46
C LEU A 114 2.74 -6.89 29.66
N ALA A 115 2.93 -8.19 29.89
CA ALA A 115 2.11 -9.22 29.26
C ALA A 115 0.62 -9.09 29.62
N ALA A 116 0.30 -8.86 30.90
CA ALA A 116 -1.07 -8.65 31.35
C ALA A 116 -1.69 -7.39 30.73
N ALA A 117 -0.96 -6.27 30.69
CA ALA A 117 -1.44 -5.04 30.08
C ALA A 117 -1.75 -5.22 28.57
N LEU A 118 -0.85 -5.88 27.83
CA LEU A 118 -1.04 -6.17 26.40
C LEU A 118 -2.16 -7.18 26.11
N ALA A 119 -2.62 -7.94 27.10
CA ALA A 119 -3.74 -8.86 26.95
C ALA A 119 -5.10 -8.13 26.99
N THR A 120 -5.18 -7.00 27.69
CA THR A 120 -6.45 -6.32 27.97
C THR A 120 -6.57 -4.92 27.35
N ALA A 121 -5.46 -4.27 27.01
CA ALA A 121 -5.44 -2.86 26.66
C ALA A 121 -4.61 -2.54 25.40
N ASP A 122 -4.86 -1.34 24.86
CA ASP A 122 -4.00 -0.68 23.86
C ASP A 122 -2.98 0.21 24.59
N VAL A 123 -1.89 -0.41 25.03
CA VAL A 123 -0.87 0.24 25.86
C VAL A 123 -0.28 1.50 25.23
N ILE A 124 -0.06 1.52 23.90
CA ILE A 124 0.47 2.71 23.21
C ILE A 124 -0.51 3.87 23.30
N SER A 125 -1.80 3.63 23.12
CA SER A 125 -2.82 4.68 23.18
C SER A 125 -3.01 5.27 24.58
N GLU A 126 -2.67 4.53 25.63
CA GLU A 126 -2.76 5.03 27.02
C GLU A 126 -1.60 5.97 27.41
N VAL A 127 -0.50 5.94 26.66
CA VAL A 127 0.73 6.70 26.95
C VAL A 127 0.94 7.87 26.00
N ALA A 128 0.22 7.89 24.87
CA ALA A 128 0.30 8.93 23.83
C ALA A 128 -0.46 10.21 24.19
#